data_AF-A0A5M3XVP6-F1
#
_entry.id   AF-A0A5M3XVP6-F1
#
_cell.length_a   1.000
_cell.length_b   1.000
_cell.length_c   1.000
_cell.angle_alpha   90.00
_cell.angle_beta   90.00
_cell.angle_gamma   90.00
#
_symmetry.space_group_name_H-M   'P 1'
#
loop_
_entity.id
_entity.type
_entity.pdbx_description
1 polymer ?
#
loop_
_entity_poly.entity_id
_entity_poly.type
_entity_poly.pdbx_seq_one_letter_code
_entity_poly.pdbx_strand_id
1 'polypeptide(L)'
;MPAENPPGFPFPENQDPDRTVHYRTPQPSYGPYGQPEADQPTRMAYPGPAGQDEHPTRVQYPSQAQQPPYPQQPYPQQQQPYGDQTRMDYPPSPQQYQQWQQPEELAYGLPPVQLGPEPKRGGGIGRGWIIALIAAVLAGVVGGGGFYLVNALSGGGTQPHEVLPASAFAYVRLDLDPAANQKLALFTIARKFNATKDVFSGDDPRKALFDSLRESSPNFKDIDYAKDVEPWLGSRVGVALSQPAKATGGDPQAAVGIAVAIQTSNEEATRAFIDKMDAKEEQKTGYVFRDGYVIIAETQGEADKYADAPTLAENADFAGDMAALGEPGVMSFWASAKSLLDSGLSGSVDQALVDKIKDGRFAGALRFDGDYAEIAGITRGVDTTITGDLEPTRIGELPDSTAAAFSISGLGDVLSQQWSEILKTAGAAGPEGASFNQFVEQAQQQFGLTLPDDLAVVLGKSITLALDENGLDGNLPNAGTVLSTDPAKAQQVLEKVELALANTGTPLQLIKKAGDDKLVVATTEEYAAKLAGTGSLKDSETFQLAIPNAADANFALYADLDKIEKLYLNSLQGEDRANLEVLRAVGMSASYSGAEASFNLRLLFN
;
A
#
# COMPACT_ATOMS: atom_id res chain seq x y z
N MET A 1 11.41 10.50 69.83
CA MET A 1 10.45 11.42 70.51
C MET A 1 9.64 12.14 69.42
N PRO A 2 8.42 12.63 69.71
CA PRO A 2 7.26 12.32 68.84
C PRO A 2 6.59 13.52 68.11
N ALA A 3 5.52 13.20 67.36
CA ALA A 3 4.43 14.05 66.82
C ALA A 3 4.78 14.86 65.54
N GLU A 4 3.85 15.17 64.63
CA GLU A 4 2.36 15.29 64.68
C GLU A 4 1.60 14.53 63.54
N ASN A 5 0.26 14.70 63.44
CA ASN A 5 -0.71 13.79 62.77
C ASN A 5 -1.58 14.47 61.65
N PRO A 6 -2.55 13.79 60.95
CA PRO A 6 -3.01 14.08 59.57
C PRO A 6 -4.43 14.74 59.46
N PRO A 7 -5.07 14.83 58.26
CA PRO A 7 -5.97 13.78 57.71
C PRO A 7 -5.91 13.63 56.14
N GLY A 8 -6.51 12.66 55.41
CA GLY A 8 -7.52 11.62 55.68
C GLY A 8 -7.74 10.66 54.46
N PHE A 9 -8.58 9.63 54.65
CA PHE A 9 -8.79 8.39 53.84
C PHE A 9 -9.81 8.50 52.67
N PRO A 10 -10.13 7.42 51.87
CA PRO A 10 -9.44 6.14 51.60
C PRO A 10 -9.31 5.75 50.10
N PHE A 11 -8.52 4.71 49.79
CA PHE A 11 -8.74 3.81 48.64
C PHE A 11 -9.17 2.42 49.15
N PRO A 12 -10.11 1.71 48.49
CA PRO A 12 -10.42 0.32 48.81
C PRO A 12 -9.46 -0.65 48.10
N GLU A 13 -8.86 -1.57 48.85
CA GLU A 13 -8.22 -2.77 48.29
C GLU A 13 -9.28 -3.73 47.72
N ASN A 14 -9.07 -4.16 46.47
CA ASN A 14 -9.53 -5.38 45.78
C ASN A 14 -9.84 -5.07 44.31
N GLN A 15 -8.84 -5.17 43.44
CA GLN A 15 -9.08 -5.43 42.02
C GLN A 15 -8.16 -6.55 41.51
N ASP A 16 -8.83 -7.51 40.90
CA ASP A 16 -8.37 -8.75 40.29
C ASP A 16 -7.62 -8.43 38.97
N PRO A 17 -6.41 -8.99 38.71
CA PRO A 17 -5.62 -8.60 37.53
C PRO A 17 -6.17 -9.10 36.18
N ASP A 18 -7.10 -10.08 36.15
CA ASP A 18 -7.62 -10.64 34.89
C ASP A 18 -8.90 -9.94 34.39
N ARG A 19 -8.72 -8.78 33.74
CA ARG A 19 -9.77 -8.15 32.91
C ARG A 19 -9.30 -7.81 31.49
N THR A 20 -9.31 -8.83 30.65
CA THR A 20 -9.40 -8.66 29.19
C THR A 20 -10.74 -8.01 28.80
N VAL A 21 -10.68 -7.03 27.88
CA VAL A 21 -11.86 -6.29 27.43
C VAL A 21 -12.60 -7.09 26.37
N HIS A 22 -13.75 -7.67 26.71
CA HIS A 22 -14.63 -8.33 25.75
C HIS A 22 -15.54 -7.32 25.04
N TYR A 23 -15.41 -7.20 23.72
CA TYR A 23 -16.48 -6.66 22.87
C TYR A 23 -17.71 -7.57 22.94
N ARG A 24 -18.89 -6.96 23.18
CA ARG A 24 -20.17 -7.67 23.33
C ARG A 24 -21.10 -7.28 22.18
N THR A 25 -21.20 -8.15 21.17
CA THR A 25 -22.29 -8.11 20.18
C THR A 25 -23.63 -8.53 20.81
N PRO A 26 -24.75 -7.88 20.50
CA PRO A 26 -26.07 -8.27 21.00
C PRO A 26 -26.67 -9.43 20.18
N GLN A 27 -26.88 -10.59 20.80
CA GLN A 27 -27.70 -11.67 20.23
C GLN A 27 -29.21 -11.33 20.32
N PRO A 28 -30.01 -11.56 19.27
CA PRO A 28 -31.46 -11.50 19.36
C PRO A 28 -32.04 -12.74 20.05
N SER A 29 -32.95 -12.53 21.00
CA SER A 29 -33.63 -13.58 21.76
C SER A 29 -34.79 -14.22 20.99
N TYR A 30 -34.73 -15.54 20.78
CA TYR A 30 -35.89 -16.31 20.29
C TYR A 30 -36.84 -16.69 21.44
N GLY A 31 -38.13 -16.41 21.27
CA GLY A 31 -39.22 -16.90 22.11
C GLY A 31 -40.11 -17.91 21.36
N PRO A 32 -40.83 -18.84 22.04
CA PRO A 32 -41.37 -20.04 21.38
C PRO A 32 -42.90 -20.08 21.27
N TYR A 33 -43.43 -19.97 20.05
CA TYR A 33 -44.78 -20.37 19.60
C TYR A 33 -44.70 -20.58 18.07
N GLY A 34 -45.39 -21.50 17.39
CA GLY A 34 -46.30 -22.60 17.73
C GLY A 34 -46.85 -23.18 16.41
N GLN A 35 -47.04 -24.50 16.29
CA GLN A 35 -47.60 -25.10 15.06
C GLN A 35 -49.08 -24.75 14.86
N PRO A 36 -49.58 -24.81 13.61
CA PRO A 36 -50.54 -25.89 13.31
C PRO A 36 -50.31 -26.62 11.97
N GLU A 37 -51.07 -27.70 11.78
CA GLU A 37 -50.95 -28.72 10.76
C GLU A 37 -51.63 -28.41 9.40
N ALA A 38 -51.25 -29.20 8.39
CA ALA A 38 -52.04 -29.74 7.27
C ALA A 38 -52.85 -28.80 6.35
N ASP A 39 -52.57 -28.87 5.04
CA ASP A 39 -53.42 -29.68 4.15
C ASP A 39 -52.78 -29.96 2.76
N GLN A 40 -52.99 -31.16 2.24
CA GLN A 40 -53.01 -31.46 0.80
C GLN A 40 -54.41 -31.99 0.48
N PRO A 41 -54.97 -31.73 -0.72
CA PRO A 41 -54.98 -32.85 -1.68
C PRO A 41 -55.02 -32.52 -3.19
N THR A 42 -54.52 -33.52 -3.94
CA THR A 42 -55.03 -34.03 -5.25
C THR A 42 -54.68 -33.38 -6.60
N ARG A 43 -54.48 -34.31 -7.55
CA ARG A 43 -54.18 -34.14 -8.98
C ARG A 43 -55.43 -33.82 -9.81
N MET A 44 -55.24 -33.23 -10.99
CA MET A 44 -56.01 -33.61 -12.19
C MET A 44 -55.15 -33.49 -13.46
N ALA A 45 -55.55 -34.12 -14.57
CA ALA A 45 -54.65 -34.47 -15.68
C ALA A 45 -55.05 -33.87 -17.06
N TYR A 46 -54.03 -33.73 -17.92
CA TYR A 46 -53.96 -33.73 -19.39
C TYR A 46 -55.24 -33.94 -20.23
N PRO A 47 -55.35 -33.29 -21.41
CA PRO A 47 -54.69 -33.82 -22.63
C PRO A 47 -53.99 -32.79 -23.56
N GLY A 48 -53.05 -33.27 -24.37
CA GLY A 48 -52.41 -32.52 -25.47
C GLY A 48 -53.21 -32.55 -26.78
N PRO A 49 -52.60 -32.15 -27.92
CA PRO A 49 -52.13 -33.22 -28.83
C PRO A 49 -50.82 -32.93 -29.60
N ALA A 50 -50.28 -34.01 -30.18
CA ALA A 50 -49.38 -34.18 -31.35
C ALA A 50 -48.56 -32.98 -31.92
N GLY A 51 -47.30 -33.12 -32.31
CA GLY A 51 -46.42 -34.30 -32.38
C GLY A 51 -45.84 -34.52 -33.80
N GLN A 52 -44.51 -34.59 -33.91
CA GLN A 52 -43.77 -35.33 -34.95
C GLN A 52 -42.26 -35.33 -34.63
N ASP A 53 -41.61 -36.47 -34.82
CA ASP A 53 -40.17 -36.68 -34.66
C ASP A 53 -39.37 -36.10 -35.85
N GLU A 54 -38.10 -35.72 -35.62
CA GLU A 54 -36.93 -36.27 -36.31
C GLU A 54 -35.61 -35.58 -35.89
N HIS A 55 -34.54 -36.35 -35.71
CA HIS A 55 -33.16 -35.88 -35.46
C HIS A 55 -32.40 -35.70 -36.81
N PRO A 56 -31.12 -35.26 -36.84
CA PRO A 56 -30.74 -33.86 -36.90
C PRO A 56 -29.97 -33.53 -38.20
N THR A 57 -30.50 -32.65 -39.04
CA THR A 57 -29.83 -32.27 -40.29
C THR A 57 -28.73 -31.23 -40.04
N ARG A 58 -27.49 -31.60 -40.38
CA ARG A 58 -26.28 -30.76 -40.31
C ARG A 58 -26.41 -29.54 -41.23
N VAL A 59 -26.70 -28.36 -40.69
CA VAL A 59 -26.73 -27.11 -41.46
C VAL A 59 -25.36 -26.43 -41.44
N GLN A 60 -24.91 -26.07 -42.65
CA GLN A 60 -23.61 -25.49 -42.94
C GLN A 60 -23.77 -23.97 -43.00
N TYR A 61 -23.04 -23.22 -42.15
CA TYR A 61 -23.08 -21.75 -42.21
C TYR A 61 -22.37 -21.24 -43.47
N PRO A 62 -22.95 -20.27 -44.21
CA PRO A 62 -22.30 -19.69 -45.38
C PRO A 62 -21.14 -18.78 -44.97
N SER A 63 -20.00 -18.96 -45.64
CA SER A 63 -18.80 -18.13 -45.51
C SER A 63 -19.06 -16.67 -45.92
N GLN A 64 -18.66 -15.72 -45.08
CA GLN A 64 -18.70 -14.29 -45.43
C GLN A 64 -17.77 -13.99 -46.63
N ALA A 65 -18.23 -13.09 -47.50
CA ALA A 65 -17.49 -12.67 -48.69
C ALA A 65 -16.31 -11.76 -48.34
N GLN A 66 -15.18 -11.98 -49.03
CA GLN A 66 -14.00 -11.12 -48.93
C GLN A 66 -14.27 -9.76 -49.62
N GLN A 67 -13.88 -8.65 -48.98
CA GLN A 67 -13.85 -7.34 -49.62
C GLN A 67 -12.58 -7.19 -50.49
N PRO A 68 -12.67 -6.55 -51.67
CA PRO A 68 -11.51 -6.33 -52.54
C PRO A 68 -10.64 -5.14 -52.06
N PRO A 69 -9.31 -5.18 -52.26
CA PRO A 69 -8.41 -4.08 -51.87
C PRO A 69 -8.47 -2.89 -52.84
N TYR A 70 -8.32 -1.68 -52.30
CA TYR A 70 -8.27 -0.43 -53.06
C TYR A 70 -6.93 -0.26 -53.82
N PRO A 71 -6.92 0.28 -55.06
CA PRO A 71 -5.70 0.52 -55.81
C PRO A 71 -5.02 1.84 -55.42
N GLN A 72 -3.71 1.78 -55.14
CA GLN A 72 -2.84 2.95 -54.96
C GLN A 72 -2.56 3.64 -56.32
N GLN A 73 -2.65 4.98 -56.37
CA GLN A 73 -2.30 5.81 -57.52
C GLN A 73 -0.83 6.29 -57.42
N PRO A 74 -0.02 6.22 -58.50
CA PRO A 74 1.37 6.68 -58.47
C PRO A 74 1.50 8.18 -58.80
N TYR A 75 2.20 8.93 -57.96
CA TYR A 75 2.61 10.31 -58.28
C TYR A 75 3.92 10.33 -59.09
N PRO A 76 4.04 11.17 -60.14
CA PRO A 76 5.23 11.20 -60.99
C PRO A 76 6.38 12.02 -60.40
N GLN A 77 7.61 11.53 -60.53
CA GLN A 77 8.82 12.32 -60.28
C GLN A 77 8.97 13.44 -61.33
N GLN A 78 9.28 14.65 -60.88
CA GLN A 78 9.93 15.66 -61.72
C GLN A 78 11.43 15.68 -61.40
N GLN A 79 12.25 15.73 -62.46
CA GLN A 79 13.70 15.92 -62.39
C GLN A 79 14.08 17.38 -62.72
N GLN A 80 15.38 17.69 -62.65
CA GLN A 80 16.12 18.92 -63.03
C GLN A 80 16.61 19.77 -61.82
N PRO A 81 17.76 20.48 -61.91
CA PRO A 81 19.07 19.84 -61.95
C PRO A 81 20.15 20.47 -61.03
N TYR A 82 21.17 19.67 -60.74
CA TYR A 82 22.56 20.01 -60.35
C TYR A 82 22.91 21.38 -59.74
N GLY A 83 23.31 21.37 -58.47
CA GLY A 83 24.12 22.39 -57.80
C GLY A 83 25.20 21.71 -56.95
N ASP A 84 26.46 22.09 -57.16
CA ASP A 84 27.65 21.40 -56.63
C ASP A 84 27.95 21.76 -55.16
N GLN A 85 28.25 20.76 -54.31
CA GLN A 85 29.46 20.74 -53.44
C GLN A 85 29.48 19.59 -52.40
N THR A 86 30.55 18.79 -52.47
CA THR A 86 31.24 18.04 -51.39
C THR A 86 30.44 17.14 -50.43
N ARG A 87 30.64 15.82 -50.57
CA ARG A 87 30.29 14.77 -49.59
C ARG A 87 30.98 14.97 -48.22
N MET A 88 30.24 14.71 -47.14
CA MET A 88 30.72 13.92 -46.01
C MET A 88 29.81 12.69 -45.86
N ASP A 89 30.40 11.50 -45.75
CA ASP A 89 29.66 10.26 -45.50
C ASP A 89 29.31 10.15 -44.00
N TYR A 90 28.03 9.89 -43.70
CA TYR A 90 27.56 9.36 -42.42
C TYR A 90 26.77 8.07 -42.71
N PRO A 91 27.00 6.96 -41.99
CA PRO A 91 26.24 5.73 -42.20
C PRO A 91 24.78 5.91 -41.72
N PRO A 92 23.78 5.37 -42.44
CA PRO A 92 22.38 5.48 -42.04
C PRO A 92 22.05 4.55 -40.87
N SER A 93 21.34 5.08 -39.87
CA SER A 93 20.70 4.29 -38.83
C SER A 93 19.46 3.56 -39.38
N PRO A 94 19.21 2.30 -38.97
CA PRO A 94 18.05 1.56 -39.43
C PRO A 94 16.75 2.08 -38.77
N GLN A 95 15.73 2.32 -39.58
CA GLN A 95 14.37 2.62 -39.10
C GLN A 95 13.76 1.37 -38.47
N GLN A 96 13.50 1.40 -37.15
CA GLN A 96 12.64 0.41 -36.50
C GLN A 96 11.18 0.84 -36.62
N TYR A 97 10.33 -0.10 -37.03
CA TYR A 97 8.88 0.07 -37.03
C TYR A 97 8.38 0.10 -35.58
N GLN A 98 7.57 1.11 -35.23
CA GLN A 98 6.90 1.16 -33.93
C GLN A 98 5.87 0.03 -33.82
N GLN A 99 6.20 -0.97 -33.02
CA GLN A 99 5.24 -1.97 -32.53
C GLN A 99 4.60 -1.40 -31.27
N TRP A 100 3.27 -1.42 -31.20
CA TRP A 100 2.52 -0.91 -30.04
C TRP A 100 2.94 -1.66 -28.77
N GLN A 101 3.49 -0.92 -27.80
CA GLN A 101 3.72 -1.43 -26.45
C GLN A 101 2.41 -1.36 -25.65
N GLN A 102 2.30 -2.25 -24.67
CA GLN A 102 1.13 -2.39 -23.81
C GLN A 102 1.05 -1.21 -22.83
N PRO A 103 -0.11 -0.92 -22.20
CA PRO A 103 -0.22 0.20 -21.27
C PRO A 103 0.71 -0.01 -20.06
N GLU A 104 1.70 0.86 -19.92
CA GLU A 104 2.53 0.92 -18.72
C GLU A 104 1.68 1.40 -17.54
N GLU A 105 1.90 0.77 -16.38
CA GLU A 105 1.08 0.93 -15.18
C GLU A 105 1.12 2.37 -14.64
N LEU A 106 0.05 2.76 -13.94
CA LEU A 106 -0.08 4.04 -13.24
C LEU A 106 0.82 4.10 -11.98
N ALA A 107 2.13 4.03 -12.18
CA ALA A 107 3.13 4.21 -11.14
C ALA A 107 3.35 5.71 -10.88
N TYR A 108 2.81 6.19 -9.74
CA TYR A 108 3.10 7.54 -9.26
C TYR A 108 4.59 7.69 -8.87
N GLY A 109 5.37 8.33 -9.74
CA GLY A 109 6.36 9.36 -9.38
C GLY A 109 7.57 8.98 -8.52
N LEU A 110 7.71 7.75 -8.02
CA LEU A 110 8.98 7.26 -7.51
C LEU A 110 9.87 6.90 -8.72
N PRO A 111 11.13 7.38 -8.78
CA PRO A 111 12.04 6.93 -9.83
C PRO A 111 12.16 5.40 -9.73
N PRO A 112 12.14 4.66 -10.85
CA PRO A 112 12.30 3.22 -10.81
C PRO A 112 13.60 2.91 -10.08
N VAL A 113 13.53 2.03 -9.09
CA VAL A 113 14.73 1.48 -8.45
C VAL A 113 15.39 0.55 -9.47
N GLN A 114 16.09 1.17 -10.43
CA GLN A 114 17.10 0.48 -11.20
C GLN A 114 18.17 0.09 -10.19
N LEU A 115 18.07 -1.16 -9.72
CA LEU A 115 19.21 -1.91 -9.26
C LEU A 115 20.21 -1.90 -10.41
N GLY A 116 21.10 -0.91 -10.40
CA GLY A 116 22.17 -0.80 -11.38
C GLY A 116 22.94 -2.12 -11.41
N PRO A 117 23.53 -2.49 -12.57
CA PRO A 117 24.30 -3.73 -12.67
C PRO A 117 25.30 -3.78 -11.53
N GLU A 118 25.24 -4.86 -10.73
CA GLU A 118 25.96 -4.97 -9.45
C GLU A 118 27.36 -4.38 -9.60
N PRO A 119 27.76 -3.41 -8.75
CA PRO A 119 29.13 -2.94 -8.74
C PRO A 119 29.99 -4.17 -8.42
N LYS A 120 30.76 -4.63 -9.41
CA LYS A 120 31.70 -5.75 -9.25
C LYS A 120 32.80 -5.35 -8.28
N ARG A 121 32.48 -5.41 -6.99
CA ARG A 121 33.42 -5.30 -5.86
C ARG A 121 34.37 -6.48 -6.00
N GLY A 122 35.61 -6.18 -6.41
CA GLY A 122 36.64 -7.19 -6.56
C GLY A 122 37.22 -7.57 -5.19
N GLY A 123 37.14 -8.86 -4.85
CA GLY A 123 37.91 -9.49 -3.76
C GLY A 123 37.28 -9.42 -2.37
N GLY A 124 36.79 -10.57 -1.88
CA GLY A 124 36.07 -10.70 -0.59
C GLY A 124 34.60 -10.27 -0.73
N ILE A 125 33.61 -10.88 -0.08
CA ILE A 125 33.61 -11.60 1.22
C ILE A 125 32.60 -12.79 1.13
N GLY A 126 32.94 -13.97 1.66
CA GLY A 126 32.10 -15.19 1.61
C GLY A 126 31.01 -15.23 2.68
N ARG A 127 29.83 -14.64 2.40
CA ARG A 127 28.69 -14.50 3.34
C ARG A 127 27.31 -14.61 2.69
N GLY A 128 27.22 -15.28 1.55
CA GLY A 128 26.03 -15.23 0.69
C GLY A 128 24.74 -15.76 1.32
N TRP A 129 24.82 -16.54 2.41
CA TRP A 129 23.64 -17.09 3.07
C TRP A 129 22.94 -16.12 4.03
N ILE A 130 23.71 -15.28 4.75
CA ILE A 130 23.16 -14.20 5.59
C ILE A 130 22.48 -13.16 4.70
N ILE A 131 23.14 -12.79 3.60
CA ILE A 131 22.57 -11.89 2.57
C ILE A 131 21.28 -12.47 2.00
N ALA A 132 21.24 -13.77 1.71
CA ALA A 132 20.03 -14.43 1.22
C ALA A 132 18.89 -14.50 2.26
N LEU A 133 19.19 -14.69 3.56
CA LEU A 133 18.17 -14.60 4.62
C LEU A 133 17.58 -13.18 4.72
N ILE A 134 18.44 -12.16 4.72
CA ILE A 134 17.99 -10.75 4.70
C ILE A 134 17.18 -10.47 3.44
N ALA A 135 17.64 -10.93 2.28
CA ALA A 135 16.94 -10.79 1.01
C ALA A 135 15.59 -11.52 0.99
N ALA A 136 15.44 -12.67 1.65
CA ALA A 136 14.15 -13.36 1.76
C ALA A 136 13.18 -12.62 2.70
N VAL A 137 13.65 -12.11 3.84
CA VAL A 137 12.85 -11.25 4.72
C VAL A 137 12.41 -9.98 3.97
N LEU A 138 13.31 -9.33 3.23
CA LEU A 138 13.00 -8.11 2.45
C LEU A 138 12.18 -8.39 1.18
N ALA A 139 12.34 -9.55 0.52
CA ALA A 139 11.52 -9.93 -0.62
C ALA A 139 10.07 -10.17 -0.20
N GLY A 140 9.85 -10.73 0.99
CA GLY A 140 8.53 -10.84 1.61
C GLY A 140 7.86 -9.50 1.96
N VAL A 141 8.62 -8.40 2.01
CA VAL A 141 8.09 -7.04 2.21
C VAL A 141 7.56 -6.43 0.90
N VAL A 142 8.07 -6.86 -0.27
CA VAL A 142 7.85 -6.18 -1.56
C VAL A 142 7.08 -7.03 -2.58
N GLY A 143 7.34 -8.33 -2.63
CA GLY A 143 6.58 -9.27 -3.46
C GLY A 143 5.51 -9.96 -2.64
N GLY A 144 4.24 -9.80 -3.01
CA GLY A 144 3.07 -10.41 -2.35
C GLY A 144 2.96 -11.94 -2.47
N GLY A 145 4.03 -12.66 -2.14
CA GLY A 145 4.03 -14.12 -2.01
C GLY A 145 3.35 -14.53 -0.72
N GLY A 146 2.28 -15.31 -0.82
CA GLY A 146 1.48 -15.72 0.34
C GLY A 146 2.30 -16.47 1.39
N PHE A 147 2.42 -15.88 2.58
CA PHE A 147 2.98 -16.55 3.75
C PHE A 147 1.98 -17.59 4.26
N TYR A 148 2.43 -18.83 4.32
CA TYR A 148 1.68 -19.99 4.80
C TYR A 148 1.42 -19.82 6.31
N LEU A 149 0.42 -20.48 6.90
CA LEU A 149 0.28 -20.51 8.38
C LEU A 149 -0.66 -21.60 8.96
N VAL A 150 -0.04 -22.49 9.71
CA VAL A 150 -0.54 -23.29 10.84
C VAL A 150 0.66 -23.42 11.81
N ASN A 151 0.62 -23.78 13.08
CA ASN A 151 -0.43 -24.19 14.01
C ASN A 151 -0.03 -23.67 15.42
N ALA A 152 -0.66 -24.14 16.49
CA ALA A 152 -0.32 -23.84 17.89
C ALA A 152 -0.48 -22.37 18.36
N LEU A 153 -0.50 -22.21 19.69
CA LEU A 153 -0.61 -20.96 20.40
C LEU A 153 0.77 -20.59 20.98
N SER A 154 1.34 -19.44 20.66
CA SER A 154 1.13 -18.24 21.50
C SER A 154 1.72 -16.95 20.89
N GLY A 155 0.90 -15.90 20.84
CA GLY A 155 1.34 -14.53 20.51
C GLY A 155 2.12 -13.85 21.64
N GLY A 156 3.01 -14.57 22.33
CA GLY A 156 3.77 -14.09 23.48
C GLY A 156 5.19 -14.66 23.53
N GLY A 157 5.94 -14.29 24.57
CA GLY A 157 7.38 -14.58 24.70
C GLY A 157 8.27 -13.52 24.02
N THR A 158 9.58 -13.63 24.25
CA THR A 158 10.59 -12.64 23.86
C THR A 158 10.46 -12.22 22.39
N GLN A 159 10.55 -10.92 22.11
CA GLN A 159 10.48 -10.32 20.78
C GLN A 159 11.88 -9.98 20.25
N PRO A 160 12.09 -9.93 18.91
CA PRO A 160 13.42 -9.67 18.37
C PRO A 160 13.99 -8.28 18.77
N HIS A 161 13.13 -7.29 19.00
CA HIS A 161 13.54 -5.96 19.47
C HIS A 161 13.99 -5.92 20.94
N GLU A 162 13.73 -6.97 21.72
CA GLU A 162 14.24 -7.13 23.11
C GLU A 162 15.66 -7.71 23.14
N VAL A 163 16.22 -8.10 21.99
CA VAL A 163 17.59 -8.64 21.89
C VAL A 163 18.47 -7.89 20.90
N LEU A 164 17.87 -7.20 19.92
CA LEU A 164 18.55 -6.37 18.91
C LEU A 164 18.90 -4.97 19.44
N PRO A 165 19.99 -4.35 18.94
CA PRO A 165 20.59 -3.16 19.55
C PRO A 165 19.78 -1.87 19.33
N ALA A 166 19.68 -1.04 20.39
CA ALA A 166 19.01 0.27 20.41
C ALA A 166 19.55 1.28 19.38
N SER A 167 20.78 1.08 18.92
CA SER A 167 21.46 1.90 17.91
C SER A 167 21.03 1.59 16.46
N ALA A 168 20.08 0.69 16.28
CA ALA A 168 19.46 0.44 14.98
C ALA A 168 18.70 1.70 14.51
N PHE A 169 18.90 2.05 13.24
CA PHE A 169 18.17 3.10 12.54
C PHE A 169 17.02 2.56 11.69
N ALA A 170 17.00 1.25 11.43
CA ALA A 170 15.88 0.55 10.83
C ALA A 170 15.74 -0.85 11.43
N TYR A 171 14.52 -1.33 11.54
CA TYR A 171 14.15 -2.61 12.11
C TYR A 171 13.00 -3.24 11.30
N VAL A 172 13.07 -4.55 11.06
CA VAL A 172 12.00 -5.36 10.49
C VAL A 172 11.80 -6.59 11.37
N ARG A 173 10.54 -6.92 11.66
CA ARG A 173 10.06 -8.10 12.39
C ARG A 173 9.22 -8.94 11.45
N LEU A 174 9.46 -10.24 11.44
CA LEU A 174 8.57 -11.25 10.86
C LEU A 174 8.15 -12.23 11.97
N ASP A 175 6.85 -12.45 12.12
CA ASP A 175 6.26 -13.37 13.08
C ASP A 175 5.47 -14.46 12.36
N LEU A 176 6.06 -15.66 12.34
CA LEU A 176 5.50 -16.88 11.78
C LEU A 176 4.59 -17.60 12.80
N ASP A 177 4.49 -17.11 14.04
CA ASP A 177 3.50 -17.53 15.04
C ASP A 177 2.73 -16.32 15.61
N PRO A 178 1.98 -15.59 14.75
CA PRO A 178 1.25 -14.40 15.16
C PRO A 178 0.06 -14.76 16.06
N ALA A 179 -0.68 -13.74 16.50
CA ALA A 179 -1.87 -13.90 17.31
C ALA A 179 -2.92 -14.81 16.64
N ALA A 180 -3.71 -15.53 17.45
CA ALA A 180 -4.58 -16.61 16.95
C ALA A 180 -5.67 -16.12 15.96
N ASN A 181 -6.14 -14.88 16.11
CA ASN A 181 -7.01 -14.19 15.16
C ASN A 181 -6.30 -13.99 13.81
N GLN A 182 -5.07 -13.46 13.81
CA GLN A 182 -4.26 -13.24 12.60
C GLN A 182 -4.02 -14.55 11.82
N LYS A 183 -3.76 -15.66 12.53
CA LYS A 183 -3.61 -16.99 11.91
C LYS A 183 -4.89 -17.47 11.23
N LEU A 184 -6.02 -17.38 11.94
CA LEU A 184 -7.33 -17.83 11.43
C LEU A 184 -7.78 -16.97 10.25
N ALA A 185 -7.54 -15.66 10.32
CA ALA A 185 -7.77 -14.69 9.27
C ALA A 185 -7.01 -15.04 7.99
N LEU A 186 -5.67 -15.12 8.07
CA LEU A 186 -4.80 -15.47 6.95
C LEU A 186 -5.19 -16.81 6.32
N PHE A 187 -5.51 -17.83 7.12
CA PHE A 187 -5.97 -19.12 6.63
C PHE A 187 -7.35 -19.05 5.94
N THR A 188 -8.24 -18.18 6.42
CA THR A 188 -9.56 -17.94 5.81
C THR A 188 -9.41 -17.23 4.47
N ILE A 189 -8.56 -16.20 4.39
CA ILE A 189 -8.25 -15.46 3.16
C ILE A 189 -7.58 -16.38 2.12
N ALA A 190 -6.53 -17.10 2.51
CA ALA A 190 -5.73 -17.91 1.59
C ALA A 190 -6.50 -19.10 0.99
N ARG A 191 -7.58 -19.55 1.63
CA ARG A 191 -8.49 -20.56 1.08
C ARG A 191 -9.38 -20.04 -0.05
N LYS A 192 -9.52 -18.72 -0.22
CA LYS A 192 -10.37 -18.12 -1.26
C LYS A 192 -9.69 -18.24 -2.64
N PHE A 193 -8.42 -17.84 -2.73
CA PHE A 193 -7.64 -17.87 -3.98
C PHE A 193 -7.24 -19.29 -4.43
N ASN A 194 -7.16 -19.53 -5.74
CA ASN A 194 -6.77 -20.85 -6.27
C ASN A 194 -5.26 -21.08 -6.19
N ALA A 195 -4.46 -20.07 -6.53
CA ALA A 195 -3.00 -20.13 -6.52
C ALA A 195 -2.40 -20.49 -5.14
N THR A 196 -3.17 -20.28 -4.07
CA THR A 196 -2.75 -20.57 -2.68
C THR A 196 -3.39 -21.83 -2.09
N LYS A 197 -4.26 -22.57 -2.78
CA LYS A 197 -4.91 -23.76 -2.17
C LYS A 197 -3.93 -24.90 -1.88
N ASP A 198 -3.10 -25.27 -2.86
CA ASP A 198 -2.11 -26.34 -2.69
C ASP A 198 -0.95 -25.92 -1.78
N VAL A 199 -0.61 -24.63 -1.83
CA VAL A 199 0.32 -23.91 -0.95
C VAL A 199 -0.14 -24.06 0.51
N PHE A 200 -1.32 -23.57 0.86
CA PHE A 200 -1.86 -23.59 2.24
C PHE A 200 -2.40 -24.96 2.68
N SER A 201 -2.04 -26.04 1.97
CA SER A 201 -2.28 -27.43 2.37
C SER A 201 -1.12 -28.04 3.21
N GLY A 202 0.01 -27.34 3.36
CA GLY A 202 1.15 -27.78 4.16
C GLY A 202 1.06 -27.44 5.65
N ASP A 203 1.61 -28.32 6.51
CA ASP A 203 1.48 -28.23 7.97
C ASP A 203 2.42 -27.23 8.68
N ASP A 204 3.49 -26.72 8.03
CA ASP A 204 4.48 -25.83 8.65
C ASP A 204 4.86 -24.62 7.77
N PRO A 205 4.61 -23.38 8.21
CA PRO A 205 4.90 -22.17 7.45
C PRO A 205 6.38 -21.81 7.39
N ARG A 206 7.16 -22.20 8.41
CA ARG A 206 8.61 -22.00 8.44
C ARG A 206 9.28 -22.80 7.33
N LYS A 207 8.74 -24.00 7.03
CA LYS A 207 9.18 -24.83 5.91
C LYS A 207 9.00 -24.13 4.56
N ALA A 208 7.83 -23.54 4.33
CA ALA A 208 7.53 -22.90 3.05
C ALA A 208 8.39 -21.66 2.78
N LEU A 209 8.61 -20.83 3.81
CA LEU A 209 9.57 -19.72 3.73
C LEU A 209 10.99 -20.24 3.42
N PHE A 210 11.40 -21.33 4.08
CA PHE A 210 12.69 -21.95 3.83
C PHE A 210 12.81 -22.55 2.41
N ASP A 211 11.77 -23.19 1.88
CA ASP A 211 11.77 -23.74 0.53
C ASP A 211 11.91 -22.61 -0.52
N SER A 212 11.20 -21.49 -0.35
CA SER A 212 11.37 -20.27 -1.19
C SER A 212 12.79 -19.69 -1.12
N LEU A 213 13.39 -19.64 0.07
CA LEU A 213 14.80 -19.26 0.26
C LEU A 213 15.76 -20.25 -0.42
N ARG A 214 15.46 -21.55 -0.38
CA ARG A 214 16.24 -22.63 -0.98
C ARG A 214 16.18 -22.63 -2.52
N GLU A 215 15.05 -22.23 -3.09
CA GLU A 215 14.90 -22.04 -4.53
C GLU A 215 15.64 -20.79 -5.03
N SER A 216 15.51 -19.67 -4.29
CA SER A 216 16.12 -18.38 -4.65
C SER A 216 17.62 -18.30 -4.38
N SER A 217 18.18 -19.08 -3.44
CA SER A 217 19.58 -18.98 -3.02
C SER A 217 20.37 -20.30 -3.18
N PRO A 218 21.47 -20.31 -3.96
CA PRO A 218 22.35 -21.48 -4.09
C PRO A 218 22.90 -22.02 -2.77
N ASN A 219 23.05 -21.17 -1.75
CA ASN A 219 23.70 -21.52 -0.48
C ASN A 219 22.87 -22.49 0.37
N PHE A 220 21.55 -22.57 0.13
CA PHE A 220 20.63 -23.43 0.88
C PHE A 220 20.30 -24.74 0.15
N LYS A 221 20.85 -24.99 -1.04
CA LYS A 221 20.55 -26.20 -1.85
C LYS A 221 20.97 -27.52 -1.19
N ASP A 222 21.93 -27.49 -0.27
CA ASP A 222 22.40 -28.66 0.49
C ASP A 222 21.81 -28.75 1.91
N ILE A 223 20.84 -27.88 2.23
CA ILE A 223 20.20 -27.78 3.56
C ILE A 223 18.79 -28.39 3.52
N ASP A 224 18.59 -29.43 4.32
CA ASP A 224 17.33 -30.16 4.50
C ASP A 224 16.55 -29.54 5.66
N TYR A 225 15.34 -29.03 5.38
CA TYR A 225 14.55 -28.32 6.39
C TYR A 225 14.34 -29.13 7.67
N ALA A 226 13.87 -30.37 7.55
CA ALA A 226 13.46 -31.19 8.70
C ALA A 226 14.65 -31.64 9.56
N LYS A 227 15.85 -31.72 8.98
CA LYS A 227 17.07 -32.14 9.68
C LYS A 227 17.93 -30.98 10.19
N ASP A 228 18.04 -29.91 9.41
CA ASP A 228 19.00 -28.84 9.65
C ASP A 228 18.36 -27.55 10.21
N VAL A 229 17.04 -27.36 10.07
CA VAL A 229 16.35 -26.08 10.36
C VAL A 229 15.23 -26.25 11.38
N GLU A 230 14.26 -27.13 11.10
CA GLU A 230 13.12 -27.43 11.98
C GLU A 230 13.50 -27.72 13.45
N PRO A 231 14.60 -28.44 13.77
CA PRO A 231 14.94 -28.78 15.15
C PRO A 231 15.33 -27.61 16.06
N TRP A 232 15.57 -26.42 15.49
CA TRP A 232 15.96 -25.22 16.25
C TRP A 232 15.19 -23.95 15.85
N LEU A 233 14.66 -23.85 14.64
CA LEU A 233 14.03 -22.63 14.15
C LEU A 233 12.73 -22.33 14.92
N GLY A 234 12.75 -21.25 15.70
CA GLY A 234 11.57 -20.68 16.33
C GLY A 234 10.67 -19.95 15.33
N SER A 235 9.77 -19.11 15.84
CA SER A 235 8.72 -18.49 15.03
C SER A 235 8.99 -17.04 14.64
N ARG A 236 10.02 -16.40 15.19
CA ARG A 236 10.25 -14.95 15.01
C ARG A 236 11.64 -14.65 14.47
N VAL A 237 11.68 -13.74 13.51
CA VAL A 237 12.90 -13.18 12.95
C VAL A 237 12.86 -11.66 13.09
N GLY A 238 13.95 -11.07 13.54
CA GLY A 238 14.18 -9.62 13.49
C GLY A 238 15.45 -9.31 12.70
N VAL A 239 15.40 -8.27 11.88
CA VAL A 239 16.58 -7.68 11.22
C VAL A 239 16.69 -6.24 11.69
N ALA A 240 17.86 -5.87 12.22
CA ALA A 240 18.20 -4.51 12.57
C ALA A 240 19.36 -4.01 11.70
N LEU A 241 19.22 -2.80 11.16
CA LEU A 241 20.29 -2.06 10.49
C LEU A 241 20.80 -0.99 11.46
N SER A 242 22.07 -1.06 11.82
CA SER A 242 22.72 -0.19 12.79
C SER A 242 23.97 0.47 12.22
N GLN A 243 24.52 1.42 12.97
CA GLN A 243 25.78 2.07 12.59
C GLN A 243 26.91 1.02 12.49
N PRO A 244 27.84 1.14 11.51
CA PRO A 244 29.08 0.38 11.52
C PRO A 244 29.82 0.53 12.84
N ALA A 245 30.47 -0.55 13.30
CA ALA A 245 31.61 -0.38 14.18
C ALA A 245 32.68 0.44 13.42
N LYS A 246 33.15 1.56 13.99
CA LYS A 246 34.23 2.35 13.39
C LYS A 246 35.43 1.44 13.08
N ALA A 247 35.81 1.34 11.81
CA ALA A 247 36.96 0.57 11.40
C ALA A 247 38.22 1.06 12.11
N THR A 248 38.79 0.21 12.98
CA THR A 248 40.10 0.44 13.61
C THR A 248 41.20 0.29 12.55
N GLY A 249 41.40 1.34 11.76
CA GLY A 249 42.33 1.30 10.63
C GLY A 249 42.33 2.52 9.69
N GLY A 250 41.37 3.44 9.82
CA GLY A 250 41.38 4.69 9.07
C GLY A 250 40.92 4.61 7.60
N ASP A 251 40.27 3.51 7.20
CA ASP A 251 39.56 3.41 5.92
C ASP A 251 38.06 3.70 6.16
N PRO A 252 37.52 4.87 5.73
CA PRO A 252 36.16 5.27 6.01
C PRO A 252 35.18 4.69 4.98
N GLN A 253 35.03 3.37 4.97
CA GLN A 253 33.86 2.73 4.36
C GLN A 253 32.87 2.37 5.46
N ALA A 254 31.81 3.16 5.56
CA ALA A 254 30.68 2.91 6.44
C ALA A 254 29.89 1.70 5.90
N ALA A 255 30.31 0.49 6.25
CA ALA A 255 29.51 -0.71 6.06
C ALA A 255 28.27 -0.63 6.95
N VAL A 256 27.07 -0.89 6.41
CA VAL A 256 25.87 -0.97 7.26
C VAL A 256 26.06 -2.13 8.23
N GLY A 257 26.01 -1.86 9.54
CA GLY A 257 25.99 -2.93 10.54
C GLY A 257 24.65 -3.66 10.45
N ILE A 258 24.67 -4.99 10.32
CA ILE A 258 23.45 -5.79 10.27
C ILE A 258 23.47 -6.80 11.41
N ALA A 259 22.38 -6.82 12.17
CA ALA A 259 22.11 -7.82 13.20
C ALA A 259 20.82 -8.58 12.83
N VAL A 260 20.90 -9.90 12.74
CA VAL A 260 19.75 -10.77 12.47
C VAL A 260 19.48 -11.62 13.71
N ALA A 261 18.38 -11.36 14.41
CA ALA A 261 17.92 -12.17 15.54
C ALA A 261 16.93 -13.23 15.04
N ILE A 262 17.29 -14.50 15.15
CA ILE A 262 16.40 -15.63 14.84
C ILE A 262 16.05 -16.32 16.15
N GLN A 263 14.76 -16.47 16.44
CA GLN A 263 14.30 -17.19 17.63
C GLN A 263 14.79 -18.64 17.56
N THR A 264 15.35 -19.16 18.64
CA THR A 264 15.84 -20.54 18.73
C THR A 264 15.11 -21.33 19.80
N SER A 265 14.70 -22.55 19.47
CA SER A 265 14.20 -23.54 20.43
C SER A 265 15.31 -24.46 20.96
N ASN A 266 16.49 -24.46 20.34
CA ASN A 266 17.60 -25.37 20.66
C ASN A 266 18.95 -24.80 20.19
N GLU A 267 19.74 -24.27 21.13
CA GLU A 267 21.06 -23.69 20.81
C GLU A 267 22.04 -24.70 20.20
N GLU A 268 22.02 -25.97 20.62
CA GLU A 268 22.97 -26.98 20.13
C GLU A 268 22.72 -27.28 18.65
N ALA A 269 21.44 -27.43 18.27
CA ALA A 269 21.04 -27.58 16.87
C ALA A 269 21.27 -26.29 16.05
N THR A 270 21.07 -25.10 16.63
CA THR A 270 21.47 -23.83 15.97
C THR A 270 22.98 -23.75 15.72
N ARG A 271 23.82 -24.14 16.69
CA ARG A 271 25.29 -24.16 16.53
C ARG A 271 25.69 -25.14 15.42
N ALA A 272 25.13 -26.36 15.42
CA ALA A 272 25.38 -27.35 14.37
C ALA A 272 24.95 -26.85 12.98
N PHE A 273 23.85 -26.10 12.88
CA PHE A 273 23.43 -25.45 11.64
C PHE A 273 24.44 -24.39 11.17
N ILE A 274 24.86 -23.49 12.05
CA ILE A 274 25.84 -22.44 11.71
C ILE A 274 27.18 -23.08 11.32
N ASP A 275 27.68 -24.06 12.07
CA ASP A 275 28.90 -24.80 11.74
C ASP A 275 28.81 -25.49 10.36
N LYS A 276 27.63 -26.00 9.98
CA LYS A 276 27.38 -26.59 8.66
C LYS A 276 27.41 -25.55 7.53
N MET A 277 26.84 -24.36 7.75
CA MET A 277 26.89 -23.26 6.77
C MET A 277 28.34 -22.76 6.61
N ASP A 278 29.01 -22.50 7.74
CA ASP A 278 30.37 -22.01 7.81
C ASP A 278 31.43 -23.04 7.34
N ALA A 279 31.09 -24.32 7.23
CA ALA A 279 32.03 -25.37 6.80
C ALA A 279 32.60 -25.13 5.38
N LYS A 280 31.92 -24.32 4.56
CA LYS A 280 32.31 -23.97 3.19
C LYS A 280 32.90 -22.56 3.06
N GLU A 281 32.88 -21.76 4.11
CA GLU A 281 33.27 -20.34 4.08
C GLU A 281 34.66 -20.11 4.68
N GLU A 282 35.42 -19.17 4.10
CA GLU A 282 36.76 -18.79 4.59
C GLU A 282 36.71 -17.98 5.90
N GLN A 283 35.61 -17.27 6.14
CA GLN A 283 35.35 -16.51 7.36
C GLN A 283 34.18 -17.15 8.11
N LYS A 284 34.27 -17.18 9.43
CA LYS A 284 33.19 -17.67 10.30
C LYS A 284 32.15 -16.59 10.58
N THR A 285 30.90 -17.01 10.65
CA THR A 285 29.76 -16.19 11.04
C THR A 285 29.90 -15.82 12.51
N GLY A 286 29.73 -14.53 12.83
CA GLY A 286 29.62 -14.10 14.22
C GLY A 286 28.24 -14.42 14.76
N TYR A 287 28.15 -15.08 15.92
CA TYR A 287 26.87 -15.32 16.56
C TYR A 287 26.94 -15.34 18.09
N VAL A 288 25.86 -14.92 18.73
CA VAL A 288 25.71 -14.97 20.20
C VAL A 288 24.27 -15.32 20.55
N PHE A 289 24.07 -16.05 21.64
CA PHE A 289 22.73 -16.38 22.13
C PHE A 289 22.31 -15.39 23.23
N ARG A 290 21.10 -14.86 23.11
CA ARG A 290 20.51 -13.88 24.03
C ARG A 290 19.01 -14.16 24.14
N ASP A 291 18.51 -14.41 25.35
CA ASP A 291 17.07 -14.45 25.70
C ASP A 291 16.16 -15.28 24.77
N GLY A 292 16.66 -16.42 24.28
CA GLY A 292 15.92 -17.32 23.37
C GLY A 292 16.10 -17.02 21.87
N TYR A 293 17.04 -16.15 21.52
CA TYR A 293 17.44 -15.85 20.15
C TYR A 293 18.91 -16.17 19.90
N VAL A 294 19.23 -16.52 18.66
CA VAL A 294 20.60 -16.34 18.12
C VAL A 294 20.65 -14.99 17.40
N ILE A 295 21.57 -14.13 17.80
CA ILE A 295 21.91 -12.89 17.09
C ILE A 295 23.09 -13.21 16.18
N ILE A 296 22.88 -13.08 14.87
CA ILE A 296 23.86 -13.31 13.82
C ILE A 296 24.36 -11.95 13.29
N ALA A 297 25.67 -11.83 13.12
CA ALA A 297 26.37 -10.62 12.64
C ALA A 297 27.50 -10.98 11.67
N GLU A 298 28.20 -9.97 11.14
CA GLU A 298 29.33 -10.22 10.25
C GLU A 298 30.48 -10.89 11.01
N THR A 299 30.92 -10.30 12.12
CA THR A 299 32.02 -10.87 12.93
C THR A 299 31.56 -11.22 14.34
N GLN A 300 32.26 -12.15 15.00
CA GLN A 300 31.96 -12.49 16.40
C GLN A 300 31.98 -11.23 17.28
N GLY A 301 32.99 -10.37 17.10
CA GLY A 301 33.10 -9.09 17.79
C GLY A 301 32.09 -8.00 17.33
N GLU A 302 31.16 -8.31 16.44
CA GLU A 302 29.94 -7.52 16.23
C GLU A 302 28.74 -8.17 16.91
N ALA A 303 28.58 -9.49 16.81
CA ALA A 303 27.54 -10.23 17.52
C ALA A 303 27.62 -9.96 19.03
N ASP A 304 28.81 -10.07 19.61
CA ASP A 304 29.09 -9.74 21.02
C ASP A 304 28.68 -8.30 21.35
N LYS A 305 29.03 -7.32 20.50
CA LYS A 305 28.66 -5.90 20.69
C LYS A 305 27.15 -5.66 20.61
N TYR A 306 26.43 -6.38 19.76
CA TYR A 306 24.98 -6.26 19.64
C TYR A 306 24.27 -6.88 20.86
N ALA A 307 24.83 -7.94 21.47
CA ALA A 307 24.33 -8.49 22.73
C ALA A 307 24.69 -7.64 23.97
N ASP A 308 25.86 -7.01 24.00
CA ASP A 308 26.28 -6.12 25.09
C ASP A 308 25.58 -4.75 25.05
N ALA A 309 24.95 -4.39 23.93
CA ALA A 309 24.24 -3.12 23.77
C ALA A 309 22.86 -3.11 24.46
N PRO A 310 22.39 -1.91 24.89
CA PRO A 310 20.98 -1.66 25.16
C PRO A 310 20.11 -2.09 23.97
N THR A 311 18.87 -2.48 24.25
CA THR A 311 17.96 -3.11 23.27
C THR A 311 17.05 -2.09 22.57
N LEU A 312 16.48 -2.43 21.41
CA LEU A 312 15.45 -1.61 20.77
C LEU A 312 14.24 -1.38 21.69
N ALA A 313 13.90 -2.32 22.56
CA ALA A 313 12.87 -2.16 23.59
C ALA A 313 13.15 -0.98 24.56
N GLU A 314 14.42 -0.64 24.78
CA GLU A 314 14.85 0.50 25.61
C GLU A 314 14.91 1.84 24.84
N ASN A 315 14.77 1.81 23.52
CA ASN A 315 14.72 3.02 22.70
C ASN A 315 13.31 3.64 22.78
N ALA A 316 13.21 4.79 23.46
CA ALA A 316 11.93 5.46 23.73
C ALA A 316 11.17 5.89 22.46
N ASP A 317 11.88 6.24 21.38
CA ASP A 317 11.25 6.58 20.10
C ASP A 317 10.63 5.34 19.46
N PHE A 318 11.40 4.24 19.39
CA PHE A 318 10.90 2.94 18.91
C PHE A 318 9.69 2.47 19.74
N ALA A 319 9.80 2.47 21.07
CA ALA A 319 8.75 2.02 21.95
C ALA A 319 7.48 2.89 21.85
N GLY A 320 7.63 4.21 21.79
CA GLY A 320 6.52 5.15 21.65
C GLY A 320 5.85 5.13 20.27
N ASP A 321 6.59 4.83 19.21
CA ASP A 321 6.06 4.68 17.86
C ASP A 321 5.35 3.33 17.68
N MET A 322 5.97 2.23 18.11
CA MET A 322 5.36 0.90 18.07
C MET A 322 4.11 0.80 18.95
N ALA A 323 4.10 1.45 20.12
CA ALA A 323 2.90 1.52 20.96
C ALA A 323 1.75 2.31 20.31
N ALA A 324 2.06 3.38 19.56
CA ALA A 324 1.06 4.16 18.83
C ALA A 324 0.56 3.45 17.55
N LEU A 325 1.41 2.65 16.92
CA LEU A 325 1.03 1.78 15.80
C LEU A 325 0.05 0.68 16.23
N GLY A 326 0.19 0.15 17.45
CA GLY A 326 -0.68 -0.89 18.01
C GLY A 326 -0.20 -2.31 17.69
N GLU A 327 -1.10 -3.18 17.20
CA GLU A 327 -0.77 -4.59 16.96
C GLU A 327 0.35 -4.74 15.90
N PRO A 328 1.46 -5.45 16.19
CA PRO A 328 2.59 -5.57 15.26
C PRO A 328 2.36 -6.59 14.13
N GLY A 329 1.20 -7.26 14.11
CA GLY A 329 0.76 -8.16 13.05
C GLY A 329 1.72 -9.33 12.76
N VAL A 330 1.66 -9.82 11.52
CA VAL A 330 2.58 -10.84 10.98
C VAL A 330 3.95 -10.26 10.66
N MET A 331 4.00 -8.96 10.35
CA MET A 331 5.21 -8.25 10.01
C MET A 331 5.09 -6.82 10.51
N SER A 332 6.14 -6.29 11.12
CA SER A 332 6.21 -4.87 11.47
C SER A 332 7.59 -4.30 11.18
N PHE A 333 7.66 -3.03 10.84
CA PHE A 333 8.91 -2.32 10.60
C PHE A 333 8.92 -0.97 11.31
N TRP A 334 10.12 -0.48 11.62
CA TRP A 334 10.37 0.86 12.14
C TRP A 334 11.64 1.43 11.52
N ALA A 335 11.67 2.74 11.28
CA ALA A 335 12.85 3.45 10.81
C ALA A 335 12.93 4.87 11.38
N SER A 336 14.15 5.32 11.64
CA SER A 336 14.47 6.68 12.11
C SER A 336 15.48 7.32 11.16
N ALA A 337 15.03 8.35 10.45
CA ALA A 337 15.89 9.15 9.60
C ALA A 337 16.96 9.88 10.43
N LYS A 338 16.64 10.30 11.67
CA LYS A 338 17.62 10.83 12.61
C LYS A 338 18.78 9.87 12.84
N SER A 339 18.47 8.63 13.20
CA SER A 339 19.46 7.59 13.51
C SER A 339 20.27 7.20 12.27
N LEU A 340 19.66 7.26 11.08
CA LEU A 340 20.32 7.04 9.79
C LEU A 340 21.27 8.20 9.43
N LEU A 341 20.88 9.45 9.65
CA LEU A 341 21.73 10.63 9.47
C LEU A 341 22.91 10.63 10.45
N ASP A 342 22.65 10.35 11.73
CA ASP A 342 23.66 10.23 12.78
C ASP A 342 24.63 9.05 12.53
N SER A 343 24.28 8.08 11.66
CA SER A 343 25.17 6.99 11.23
C SER A 343 26.18 7.39 10.14
N GLY A 344 25.99 8.55 9.49
CA GLY A 344 26.81 8.99 8.36
C GLY A 344 26.53 8.26 7.03
N LEU A 345 25.50 7.42 6.95
CA LEU A 345 25.10 6.68 5.75
C LEU A 345 24.26 7.51 4.75
N SER A 346 23.95 8.76 5.07
CA SER A 346 23.05 9.63 4.29
C SER A 346 23.58 10.05 2.92
N GLY A 347 24.83 9.74 2.58
CA GLY A 347 25.40 9.97 1.24
C GLY A 347 25.25 11.41 0.74
N SER A 348 24.91 11.56 -0.55
CA SER A 348 24.60 12.84 -1.19
C SER A 348 23.08 13.06 -1.32
N VAL A 349 22.33 12.82 -0.25
CA VAL A 349 20.91 13.23 -0.19
C VAL A 349 20.85 14.77 -0.16
N ASP A 350 19.87 15.33 -0.87
CA ASP A 350 19.66 16.77 -0.93
C ASP A 350 19.40 17.38 0.46
N GLN A 351 20.08 18.50 0.77
CA GLN A 351 20.01 19.09 2.11
C GLN A 351 18.60 19.59 2.47
N ALA A 352 17.81 20.07 1.51
CA ALA A 352 16.43 20.48 1.78
C ALA A 352 15.49 19.29 1.99
N LEU A 353 15.81 18.11 1.44
CA LEU A 353 15.15 16.86 1.83
C LEU A 353 15.59 16.42 3.23
N VAL A 354 16.89 16.43 3.54
CA VAL A 354 17.41 16.15 4.90
C VAL A 354 16.71 17.03 5.92
N ASP A 355 16.65 18.34 5.71
CA ASP A 355 16.10 19.29 6.67
C ASP A 355 14.62 19.01 7.02
N LYS A 356 13.85 18.44 6.08
CA LYS A 356 12.44 18.04 6.25
C LYS A 356 12.26 16.70 6.95
N ILE A 357 13.17 15.74 6.72
CA ILE A 357 13.03 14.37 7.24
C ILE A 357 13.95 14.06 8.42
N LYS A 358 14.83 14.98 8.85
CA LYS A 358 15.89 14.69 9.83
C LYS A 358 15.39 14.17 11.18
N ASP A 359 14.22 14.60 11.62
CA ASP A 359 13.55 14.15 12.85
C ASP A 359 12.45 13.11 12.55
N GLY A 360 12.34 12.71 11.28
CA GLY A 360 11.36 11.80 10.72
C GLY A 360 11.53 10.37 11.19
N ARG A 361 10.44 9.77 11.66
CA ARG A 361 10.34 8.37 12.06
C ARG A 361 9.11 7.74 11.42
N PHE A 362 9.22 6.46 11.08
CA PHE A 362 8.20 5.70 10.38
C PHE A 362 8.03 4.37 11.10
N ALA A 363 6.79 3.95 11.34
CA ALA A 363 6.47 2.61 11.82
C ALA A 363 5.31 2.04 11.02
N GLY A 364 5.30 0.74 10.76
CA GLY A 364 4.20 0.09 10.04
C GLY A 364 4.06 -1.39 10.35
N ALA A 365 2.87 -1.94 10.08
CA ALA A 365 2.53 -3.34 10.30
C ALA A 365 1.64 -3.89 9.17
N LEU A 366 1.87 -5.16 8.80
CA LEU A 366 0.98 -5.98 7.99
C LEU A 366 0.18 -6.90 8.90
N ARG A 367 -1.15 -6.87 8.75
CA ARG A 367 -2.13 -7.59 9.57
C ARG A 367 -3.16 -8.28 8.69
N PHE A 368 -3.82 -9.28 9.24
CA PHE A 368 -4.94 -10.00 8.66
C PHE A 368 -6.10 -10.09 9.67
N ASP A 369 -7.29 -9.76 9.20
CA ASP A 369 -8.57 -10.09 9.83
C ASP A 369 -9.36 -11.04 8.92
N GLY A 370 -10.46 -11.65 9.38
CA GLY A 370 -11.22 -12.63 8.60
C GLY A 370 -11.74 -12.06 7.26
N ASP A 371 -12.01 -10.76 7.24
CA ASP A 371 -12.62 -10.06 6.12
C ASP A 371 -11.60 -9.23 5.29
N TYR A 372 -10.39 -8.95 5.82
CA TYR A 372 -9.42 -8.06 5.16
C TYR A 372 -7.95 -8.31 5.51
N ALA A 373 -7.06 -7.87 4.62
CA ALA A 373 -5.63 -7.66 4.89
C ALA A 373 -5.38 -6.16 5.07
N GLU A 374 -4.62 -5.76 6.07
CA GLU A 374 -4.35 -4.36 6.42
C GLU A 374 -2.84 -4.07 6.45
N ILE A 375 -2.43 -2.99 5.77
CA ILE A 375 -1.17 -2.30 6.03
C ILE A 375 -1.51 -1.03 6.81
N ALA A 376 -1.11 -0.98 8.07
CA ALA A 376 -1.23 0.21 8.91
C ALA A 376 0.15 0.85 9.08
N GLY A 377 0.20 2.18 9.18
CA GLY A 377 1.45 2.89 9.44
C GLY A 377 1.26 4.24 10.08
N ILE A 378 2.32 4.69 10.76
CA ILE A 378 2.45 6.03 11.33
C ILE A 378 3.77 6.66 10.91
N THR A 379 3.74 7.99 10.78
CA THR A 379 4.91 8.84 10.54
C THR A 379 4.92 9.92 11.61
N ARG A 380 6.09 10.24 12.17
CA ARG A 380 6.28 11.32 13.14
C ARG A 380 7.49 12.18 12.78
N GLY A 381 7.49 13.44 13.18
CA GLY A 381 8.67 14.32 13.11
C GLY A 381 9.13 14.67 11.68
N VAL A 382 8.29 14.38 10.68
CA VAL A 382 8.49 14.90 9.32
C VAL A 382 7.89 16.31 9.28
N ASP A 383 8.68 17.28 8.83
CA ASP A 383 8.23 18.65 8.60
C ASP A 383 7.32 18.67 7.37
N THR A 384 6.01 18.58 7.60
CA THR A 384 5.01 18.70 6.54
C THR A 384 4.59 20.16 6.39
N THR A 385 4.36 20.60 5.16
CA THR A 385 3.80 21.93 4.89
C THR A 385 2.34 22.07 5.34
N ILE A 386 1.75 21.02 5.91
CA ILE A 386 0.40 21.01 6.50
C ILE A 386 0.55 21.41 7.97
N THR A 387 0.35 22.71 8.25
CA THR A 387 0.65 23.31 9.56
C THR A 387 -0.56 23.57 10.45
N GLY A 388 -1.75 23.08 10.04
CA GLY A 388 -3.00 23.27 10.77
C GLY A 388 -3.87 22.01 10.79
N ASP A 389 -4.85 22.00 11.70
CA ASP A 389 -5.85 20.93 11.80
C ASP A 389 -6.70 20.92 10.52
N LEU A 390 -6.43 19.95 9.64
CA LEU A 390 -7.23 19.76 8.43
C LEU A 390 -8.63 19.27 8.79
N GLU A 391 -9.66 19.82 8.14
CA GLU A 391 -11.00 19.24 8.25
C GLU A 391 -11.00 17.81 7.68
N PRO A 392 -11.71 16.86 8.31
CA PRO A 392 -11.90 15.54 7.74
C PRO A 392 -12.62 15.59 6.38
N THR A 393 -12.31 14.59 5.55
CA THR A 393 -13.02 14.36 4.29
C THR A 393 -14.47 13.97 4.55
N ARG A 394 -15.38 14.40 3.68
CA ARG A 394 -16.80 14.03 3.75
C ARG A 394 -17.14 12.84 2.85
N ILE A 395 -16.16 11.95 2.61
CA ILE A 395 -16.31 10.80 1.71
C ILE A 395 -17.45 9.86 2.14
N GLY A 396 -17.71 9.74 3.45
CA GLY A 396 -18.84 8.97 3.98
C GLY A 396 -20.23 9.60 3.75
N GLU A 397 -20.32 10.87 3.32
CA GLU A 397 -21.57 11.54 2.93
C GLU A 397 -21.93 11.36 1.44
N LEU A 398 -21.12 10.62 0.69
CA LEU A 398 -21.44 10.24 -0.69
C LEU A 398 -22.64 9.27 -0.75
N PRO A 399 -23.33 9.16 -1.90
CA PRO A 399 -24.38 8.17 -2.11
C PRO A 399 -23.91 6.74 -1.81
N ASP A 400 -24.81 5.90 -1.33
CA ASP A 400 -24.60 4.46 -1.16
C ASP A 400 -24.23 3.75 -2.48
N SER A 401 -24.72 4.26 -3.61
CA SER A 401 -24.39 3.80 -4.96
C SER A 401 -22.97 4.15 -5.44
N THR A 402 -22.14 4.79 -4.61
CA THR A 402 -20.73 5.03 -4.92
C THR A 402 -19.99 3.71 -5.10
N ALA A 403 -19.34 3.56 -6.26
CA ALA A 403 -18.52 2.42 -6.63
C ALA A 403 -17.02 2.70 -6.43
N ALA A 404 -16.58 3.94 -6.65
CA ALA A 404 -15.24 4.38 -6.25
C ALA A 404 -15.24 5.86 -5.86
N ALA A 405 -14.36 6.25 -4.93
CA ALA A 405 -14.18 7.62 -4.52
C ALA A 405 -12.74 7.91 -4.08
N PHE A 406 -12.33 9.16 -4.25
CA PHE A 406 -11.04 9.70 -3.80
C PHE A 406 -11.32 11.04 -3.15
N SER A 407 -10.85 11.26 -1.93
CA SER A 407 -11.06 12.51 -1.18
C SER A 407 -9.78 12.98 -0.52
N ILE A 408 -9.53 14.29 -0.57
CA ILE A 408 -8.36 14.92 0.04
C ILE A 408 -8.73 16.32 0.56
N SER A 409 -8.29 16.62 1.78
CA SER A 409 -8.47 17.88 2.47
C SER A 409 -7.19 18.74 2.45
N GLY A 410 -7.34 20.05 2.66
CA GLY A 410 -6.22 20.98 2.83
C GLY A 410 -5.51 21.46 1.56
N LEU A 411 -5.92 21.00 0.37
CA LEU A 411 -5.28 21.43 -0.88
C LEU A 411 -5.39 22.94 -1.13
N GLY A 412 -6.53 23.57 -0.78
CA GLY A 412 -6.69 25.02 -0.86
C GLY A 412 -5.73 25.76 0.07
N ASP A 413 -5.60 25.31 1.32
CA ASP A 413 -4.72 25.92 2.32
C ASP A 413 -3.25 25.76 1.96
N VAL A 414 -2.83 24.55 1.56
CA VAL A 414 -1.46 24.28 1.10
C VAL A 414 -1.12 25.13 -0.13
N LEU A 415 -2.04 25.25 -1.09
CA LEU A 415 -1.87 26.11 -2.25
C LEU A 415 -1.66 27.57 -1.84
N SER A 416 -2.55 28.14 -1.01
CA SER A 416 -2.46 29.53 -0.57
C SER A 416 -1.20 29.81 0.24
N GLN A 417 -0.75 28.87 1.09
CA GLN A 417 0.45 29.02 1.90
C GLN A 417 1.75 28.87 1.09
N GLN A 418 1.78 27.93 0.11
CA GLN A 418 2.99 27.56 -0.62
C GLN A 418 3.10 28.17 -2.02
N TRP A 419 2.13 28.98 -2.47
CA TRP A 419 2.05 29.51 -3.85
C TRP A 419 3.36 30.12 -4.37
N SER A 420 4.03 30.93 -3.57
CA SER A 420 5.31 31.54 -3.94
C SER A 420 6.43 30.51 -4.17
N GLU A 421 6.48 29.45 -3.36
CA GLU A 421 7.45 28.37 -3.51
C GLU A 421 7.06 27.41 -4.66
N ILE A 422 5.77 27.23 -4.91
CA ILE A 422 5.26 26.52 -6.09
C ILE A 422 5.69 27.23 -7.38
N LEU A 423 5.44 28.54 -7.52
CA LEU A 423 5.87 29.33 -8.70
C LEU A 423 7.39 29.36 -8.88
N LYS A 424 8.14 29.39 -7.76
CA LYS A 424 9.61 29.34 -7.77
C LYS A 424 10.14 27.97 -8.20
N THR A 425 9.57 26.89 -7.66
CA THR A 425 9.95 25.50 -7.98
C THR A 425 9.55 25.15 -9.40
N ALA A 426 8.33 25.49 -9.81
CA ALA A 426 7.87 25.35 -11.18
C ALA A 426 8.79 26.12 -12.13
N GLY A 427 9.01 27.42 -11.91
CA GLY A 427 9.90 28.23 -12.75
C GLY A 427 11.35 27.73 -12.83
N ALA A 428 11.83 26.96 -11.85
CA ALA A 428 13.15 26.32 -11.86
C ALA A 428 13.19 24.99 -12.64
N ALA A 429 12.05 24.36 -12.94
CA ALA A 429 11.91 23.08 -13.65
C ALA A 429 12.16 23.18 -15.18
N GLY A 430 12.99 24.12 -15.63
CA GLY A 430 13.34 24.30 -17.05
C GLY A 430 12.24 24.98 -17.90
N PRO A 431 12.22 24.77 -19.22
CA PRO A 431 11.36 25.50 -20.16
C PRO A 431 9.85 25.31 -19.92
N GLU A 432 9.44 24.11 -19.50
CA GLU A 432 8.05 23.79 -19.12
C GLU A 432 7.64 24.58 -17.87
N GLY A 433 8.56 24.68 -16.91
CA GLY A 433 8.44 25.52 -15.73
C GLY A 433 8.24 27.00 -15.99
N ALA A 434 9.02 27.56 -16.91
CA ALA A 434 8.85 28.94 -17.37
C ALA A 434 7.49 29.14 -18.07
N SER A 435 7.02 28.12 -18.80
CA SER A 435 5.73 28.12 -19.49
C SER A 435 4.56 28.06 -18.49
N PHE A 436 4.71 27.36 -17.36
CA PHE A 436 3.72 27.38 -16.27
C PHE A 436 3.56 28.78 -15.66
N ASN A 437 4.65 29.46 -15.34
CA ASN A 437 4.58 30.82 -14.80
C ASN A 437 3.97 31.81 -15.80
N GLN A 438 4.31 31.69 -17.09
CA GLN A 438 3.67 32.46 -18.17
C GLN A 438 2.18 32.13 -18.33
N PHE A 439 1.78 30.88 -18.13
CA PHE A 439 0.37 30.48 -18.14
C PHE A 439 -0.40 31.10 -16.96
N VAL A 440 0.18 31.12 -15.76
CA VAL A 440 -0.39 31.80 -14.59
C VAL A 440 -0.60 33.29 -14.87
N GLU A 441 0.41 34.00 -15.37
CA GLU A 441 0.30 35.42 -15.74
C GLU A 441 -0.78 35.66 -16.82
N GLN A 442 -0.83 34.81 -17.84
CA GLN A 442 -1.86 34.87 -18.89
C GLN A 442 -3.26 34.60 -18.34
N ALA A 443 -3.41 33.63 -17.43
CA ALA A 443 -4.69 33.31 -16.81
C ALA A 443 -5.24 34.50 -15.99
N GLN A 444 -4.37 35.23 -15.30
CA GLN A 444 -4.74 36.45 -14.60
C GLN A 444 -5.12 37.59 -15.57
N GLN A 445 -4.31 37.82 -16.61
CA GLN A 445 -4.51 38.94 -17.54
C GLN A 445 -5.67 38.74 -18.54
N GLN A 446 -5.85 37.52 -19.07
CA GLN A 446 -6.81 37.22 -20.13
C GLN A 446 -8.16 36.74 -19.59
N PHE A 447 -8.17 35.97 -18.49
CA PHE A 447 -9.38 35.35 -17.96
C PHE A 447 -9.88 36.00 -16.66
N GLY A 448 -9.17 36.99 -16.12
CA GLY A 448 -9.55 37.70 -14.90
C GLY A 448 -9.54 36.82 -13.65
N LEU A 449 -8.70 35.77 -13.66
CA LEU A 449 -8.50 34.90 -12.49
C LEU A 449 -7.58 35.59 -11.47
N THR A 450 -7.91 35.45 -10.19
CA THR A 450 -7.09 35.95 -9.07
C THR A 450 -6.35 34.78 -8.44
N LEU A 451 -5.21 34.38 -9.02
CA LEU A 451 -4.42 33.26 -8.51
C LEU A 451 -3.48 33.71 -7.36
N PRO A 452 -3.35 32.94 -6.25
CA PRO A 452 -3.90 31.59 -6.03
C PRO A 452 -5.37 31.56 -5.57
N ASP A 453 -5.90 32.67 -5.06
CA ASP A 453 -7.17 32.74 -4.31
C ASP A 453 -8.36 32.07 -5.01
N ASP A 454 -8.58 32.33 -6.31
CA ASP A 454 -9.64 31.73 -7.11
C ASP A 454 -9.50 30.20 -7.18
N LEU A 455 -8.27 29.67 -7.29
CA LEU A 455 -8.02 28.22 -7.32
C LEU A 455 -8.14 27.62 -5.92
N ALA A 456 -7.70 28.31 -4.87
CA ALA A 456 -7.90 27.90 -3.48
C ALA A 456 -9.39 27.83 -3.12
N VAL A 457 -10.21 28.76 -3.64
CA VAL A 457 -11.67 28.71 -3.54
C VAL A 457 -12.26 27.49 -4.25
N VAL A 458 -11.79 27.13 -5.44
CA VAL A 458 -12.30 25.94 -6.15
C VAL A 458 -11.89 24.64 -5.46
N LEU A 459 -10.62 24.52 -5.02
CA LEU A 459 -10.15 23.36 -4.25
C LEU A 459 -10.85 23.24 -2.89
N GLY A 460 -11.18 24.39 -2.29
CA GLY A 460 -11.87 24.48 -1.02
C GLY A 460 -11.09 23.87 0.14
N LYS A 461 -11.84 23.46 1.16
CA LYS A 461 -11.31 22.72 2.31
C LYS A 461 -11.04 21.25 1.98
N SER A 462 -11.87 20.66 1.12
CA SER A 462 -11.67 19.32 0.59
C SER A 462 -12.32 19.13 -0.77
N ILE A 463 -11.67 18.30 -1.60
CA ILE A 463 -12.16 17.86 -2.90
C ILE A 463 -12.38 16.35 -2.86
N THR A 464 -13.54 15.91 -3.34
CA THR A 464 -13.91 14.50 -3.43
C THR A 464 -14.33 14.16 -4.85
N LEU A 465 -13.61 13.26 -5.51
CA LEU A 465 -14.02 12.62 -6.76
C LEU A 465 -14.86 11.38 -6.41
N ALA A 466 -15.97 11.16 -7.13
CA ALA A 466 -16.85 10.02 -6.94
C ALA A 466 -17.34 9.45 -8.28
N LEU A 467 -17.38 8.11 -8.35
CA LEU A 467 -17.86 7.30 -9.45
C LEU A 467 -19.05 6.47 -8.94
N ASP A 468 -20.19 6.55 -9.63
CA ASP A 468 -21.39 5.78 -9.33
C ASP A 468 -21.36 4.40 -9.98
N GLU A 469 -21.97 3.40 -9.35
CA GLU A 469 -22.20 2.08 -9.97
C GLU A 469 -23.19 2.15 -11.14
N ASN A 470 -24.14 3.09 -11.09
CA ASN A 470 -25.13 3.25 -12.15
C ASN A 470 -24.50 4.03 -13.31
N GLY A 471 -24.60 3.49 -14.52
CA GLY A 471 -24.07 4.16 -15.72
C GLY A 471 -22.64 3.76 -16.11
N LEU A 472 -21.99 2.82 -15.39
CA LEU A 472 -20.72 2.22 -15.81
C LEU A 472 -20.81 1.53 -17.18
N ASP A 473 -21.99 1.06 -17.57
CA ASP A 473 -22.27 0.47 -18.90
C ASP A 473 -22.48 1.52 -20.02
N GLY A 474 -22.41 2.83 -19.71
CA GLY A 474 -22.62 3.93 -20.65
C GLY A 474 -21.34 4.42 -21.34
N ASN A 475 -21.49 5.16 -22.44
CA ASN A 475 -20.35 5.81 -23.13
C ASN A 475 -19.57 6.81 -22.24
N LEU A 476 -20.21 7.33 -21.20
CA LEU A 476 -19.60 8.17 -20.18
C LEU A 476 -20.19 7.76 -18.83
N PRO A 477 -19.37 7.36 -17.84
CA PRO A 477 -19.89 6.95 -16.54
C PRO A 477 -20.46 8.14 -15.75
N ASN A 478 -21.33 7.84 -14.79
CA ASN A 478 -21.76 8.84 -13.80
C ASN A 478 -20.59 9.11 -12.85
N ALA A 479 -19.89 10.20 -13.11
CA ALA A 479 -18.76 10.67 -12.32
C ALA A 479 -18.99 12.13 -11.91
N GLY A 480 -18.41 12.53 -10.78
CA GLY A 480 -18.54 13.89 -10.29
C GLY A 480 -17.54 14.23 -9.20
N THR A 481 -17.49 15.52 -8.90
CA THR A 481 -16.62 16.15 -7.93
C THR A 481 -17.46 16.91 -6.92
N VAL A 482 -17.24 16.68 -5.64
CA VAL A 482 -17.77 17.46 -4.53
C VAL A 482 -16.66 18.35 -3.98
N LEU A 483 -16.89 19.66 -3.98
CA LEU A 483 -15.98 20.69 -3.49
C LEU A 483 -16.57 21.25 -2.19
N SER A 484 -15.91 21.00 -1.05
CA SER A 484 -16.31 21.56 0.25
C SER A 484 -15.81 23.01 0.34
N THR A 485 -16.64 23.96 -0.08
CA THR A 485 -16.24 25.36 -0.31
C THR A 485 -17.44 26.31 -0.31
N ASP A 486 -17.19 27.61 -0.41
CA ASP A 486 -18.22 28.63 -0.68
C ASP A 486 -18.77 28.41 -2.11
N PRO A 487 -20.02 27.92 -2.26
CA PRO A 487 -20.52 27.50 -3.57
C PRO A 487 -20.75 28.69 -4.50
N ALA A 488 -21.04 29.88 -3.96
CA ALA A 488 -21.27 31.08 -4.76
C ALA A 488 -19.95 31.60 -5.35
N LYS A 489 -18.87 31.62 -4.57
CA LYS A 489 -17.55 32.00 -5.07
C LYS A 489 -16.98 30.95 -6.04
N ALA A 490 -17.05 29.66 -5.68
CA ALA A 490 -16.55 28.60 -6.55
C ALA A 490 -17.29 28.54 -7.89
N GLN A 491 -18.61 28.79 -7.90
CA GLN A 491 -19.37 28.92 -9.14
C GLN A 491 -18.88 30.09 -10.01
N GLN A 492 -18.62 31.27 -9.42
CA GLN A 492 -18.07 32.42 -10.15
C GLN A 492 -16.71 32.11 -10.78
N VAL A 493 -15.83 31.38 -10.07
CA VAL A 493 -14.53 30.97 -10.63
C VAL A 493 -14.72 29.98 -11.79
N LEU A 494 -15.58 28.96 -11.63
CA LEU A 494 -15.85 28.02 -12.71
C LEU A 494 -16.48 28.68 -13.94
N GLU A 495 -17.32 29.70 -13.77
CA GLU A 495 -17.86 30.51 -14.87
C GLU A 495 -16.77 31.28 -15.63
N LYS A 496 -15.75 31.84 -14.94
CA LYS A 496 -14.56 32.41 -15.60
C LYS A 496 -13.82 31.36 -16.45
N VAL A 497 -13.66 30.14 -15.92
CA VAL A 497 -12.96 29.04 -16.60
C VAL A 497 -13.75 28.55 -17.82
N GLU A 498 -15.06 28.40 -17.71
CA GLU A 498 -15.94 28.04 -18.84
C GLU A 498 -15.90 29.09 -19.95
N LEU A 499 -15.92 30.39 -19.59
CA LEU A 499 -15.77 31.49 -20.55
C LEU A 499 -14.39 31.47 -21.22
N ALA A 500 -13.32 31.19 -20.48
CA ALA A 500 -11.98 31.05 -21.04
C ALA A 500 -11.91 29.91 -22.07
N LEU A 501 -12.45 28.73 -21.73
CA LEU A 501 -12.48 27.55 -22.61
C LEU A 501 -13.38 27.74 -23.84
N ALA A 502 -14.52 28.42 -23.68
CA ALA A 502 -15.38 28.78 -24.80
C ALA A 502 -14.65 29.72 -25.79
N ASN A 503 -13.86 30.67 -25.29
CA ASN A 503 -13.06 31.58 -26.10
C ASN A 503 -11.88 30.88 -26.83
N THR A 504 -11.40 29.73 -26.35
CA THR A 504 -10.43 28.88 -27.09
C THR A 504 -11.08 27.91 -28.08
N GLY A 505 -12.40 27.97 -28.26
CA GLY A 505 -13.15 27.12 -29.17
C GLY A 505 -13.46 25.72 -28.63
N THR A 506 -13.22 25.46 -27.35
CA THR A 506 -13.50 24.18 -26.68
C THR A 506 -14.52 24.38 -25.56
N PRO A 507 -15.82 24.59 -25.88
CA PRO A 507 -16.83 24.88 -24.87
C PRO A 507 -17.07 23.66 -23.97
N LEU A 508 -16.67 23.77 -22.70
CA LEU A 508 -16.98 22.81 -21.65
C LEU A 508 -18.24 23.27 -20.91
N GLN A 509 -19.29 22.46 -20.88
CA GLN A 509 -20.46 22.71 -20.03
C GLN A 509 -20.39 21.79 -18.82
N LEU A 510 -20.08 22.36 -17.66
CA LEU A 510 -20.07 21.63 -16.40
C LEU A 510 -21.48 21.67 -15.78
N ILE A 511 -22.03 20.50 -15.44
CA ILE A 511 -23.29 20.44 -14.71
C ILE A 511 -22.98 20.73 -13.23
N LYS A 512 -23.30 21.95 -12.81
CA LYS A 512 -23.02 22.49 -11.48
C LYS A 512 -24.26 22.43 -10.59
N LYS A 513 -24.10 21.99 -9.34
CA LYS A 513 -25.17 21.95 -8.34
C LYS A 513 -24.64 22.38 -6.97
N ALA A 514 -25.20 23.44 -6.40
CA ALA A 514 -24.91 23.82 -5.02
C ALA A 514 -25.64 22.89 -4.03
N GLY A 515 -24.98 22.60 -2.91
CA GLY A 515 -25.55 21.99 -1.70
C GLY A 515 -25.06 22.72 -0.46
N ASP A 516 -25.37 22.20 0.73
CA ASP A 516 -24.99 22.84 2.00
C ASP A 516 -23.46 22.82 2.19
N ASP A 517 -22.84 24.01 2.19
CA ASP A 517 -21.39 24.25 2.22
C ASP A 517 -20.57 23.48 1.17
N LYS A 518 -21.19 23.14 0.02
CA LYS A 518 -20.52 22.44 -1.08
C LYS A 518 -21.00 22.85 -2.47
N LEU A 519 -20.09 22.78 -3.44
CA LEU A 519 -20.40 22.83 -4.86
C LEU A 519 -20.09 21.48 -5.50
N VAL A 520 -21.05 20.96 -6.27
CA VAL A 520 -20.91 19.73 -7.03
C VAL A 520 -20.76 20.04 -8.51
N VAL A 521 -19.87 19.30 -9.17
CA VAL A 521 -19.72 19.25 -10.63
C VAL A 521 -19.88 17.80 -11.06
N ALA A 522 -20.75 17.46 -12.01
CA ALA A 522 -20.93 16.07 -12.45
C ALA A 522 -21.15 15.91 -13.96
N THR A 523 -21.11 14.66 -14.43
CA THR A 523 -21.40 14.28 -15.82
C THR A 523 -22.90 14.30 -16.16
N THR A 524 -23.79 14.17 -15.17
CA THR A 524 -25.26 14.20 -15.34
C THR A 524 -25.94 15.05 -14.27
N GLU A 525 -27.10 15.64 -14.59
CA GLU A 525 -27.88 16.45 -13.62
C GLU A 525 -28.44 15.60 -12.48
N GLU A 526 -28.83 14.35 -12.77
CA GLU A 526 -29.27 13.40 -11.76
C GLU A 526 -28.16 13.09 -10.76
N TYR A 527 -26.93 12.79 -11.23
CA TYR A 527 -25.82 12.50 -10.33
C TYR A 527 -25.34 13.75 -9.58
N ALA A 528 -25.37 14.93 -10.22
CA ALA A 528 -25.11 16.20 -9.54
C ALA A 528 -26.10 16.44 -8.38
N ALA A 529 -27.38 16.07 -8.56
CA ALA A 529 -28.38 16.18 -7.51
C ALA A 529 -28.17 15.15 -6.38
N LYS A 530 -27.79 13.90 -6.70
CA LYS A 530 -27.44 12.87 -5.69
C LYS A 530 -26.26 13.33 -4.82
N LEU A 531 -25.16 13.76 -5.44
CA LEU A 531 -23.96 14.24 -4.75
C LEU A 531 -24.18 15.52 -3.93
N ALA A 532 -25.13 16.39 -4.35
CA ALA A 532 -25.47 17.61 -3.62
C ALA A 532 -26.32 17.34 -2.36
N GLY A 533 -27.02 16.20 -2.29
CA GLY A 533 -27.74 15.76 -1.10
C GLY A 533 -26.85 15.19 0.00
N THR A 534 -27.46 14.61 1.04
CA THR A 534 -26.76 13.83 2.08
C THR A 534 -26.87 12.35 1.73
N GLY A 535 -25.75 11.72 1.39
CA GLY A 535 -25.68 10.28 1.15
C GLY A 535 -25.39 9.47 2.41
N SER A 536 -25.36 8.15 2.23
CA SER A 536 -25.28 7.14 3.30
C SER A 536 -24.15 6.12 3.09
N LEU A 537 -23.11 6.46 2.31
CA LEU A 537 -21.97 5.55 2.09
C LEU A 537 -21.31 5.11 3.41
N LYS A 538 -21.23 6.00 4.41
CA LYS A 538 -20.78 5.69 5.77
C LYS A 538 -21.56 4.56 6.48
N ASP A 539 -22.78 4.27 6.04
CA ASP A 539 -23.65 3.25 6.63
C ASP A 539 -23.48 1.89 5.92
N SER A 540 -22.70 1.83 4.83
CA SER A 540 -22.32 0.59 4.14
C SER A 540 -21.26 -0.18 4.92
N GLU A 541 -21.51 -1.46 5.17
CA GLU A 541 -20.56 -2.39 5.81
C GLU A 541 -19.23 -2.47 5.03
N THR A 542 -19.30 -2.56 3.69
CA THR A 542 -18.10 -2.62 2.83
C THR A 542 -17.24 -1.36 3.01
N PHE A 543 -17.87 -0.19 3.09
CA PHE A 543 -17.17 1.08 3.31
C PHE A 543 -16.58 1.18 4.72
N GLN A 544 -17.34 0.80 5.76
CA GLN A 544 -16.87 0.83 7.15
C GLN A 544 -15.67 -0.10 7.38
N LEU A 545 -15.68 -1.28 6.75
CA LEU A 545 -14.57 -2.23 6.80
C LEU A 545 -13.36 -1.73 6.01
N ALA A 546 -13.56 -1.12 4.83
CA ALA A 546 -12.49 -0.66 3.95
C ALA A 546 -11.82 0.66 4.42
N ILE A 547 -12.58 1.60 4.99
CA ILE A 547 -12.12 2.94 5.39
C ILE A 547 -12.22 3.08 6.93
N PRO A 548 -11.27 2.52 7.70
CA PRO A 548 -11.25 2.70 9.14
C PRO A 548 -11.04 4.18 9.48
N ASN A 549 -11.73 4.65 10.53
CA ASN A 549 -11.68 6.03 11.02
C ASN A 549 -12.02 7.08 9.94
N ALA A 550 -12.91 6.76 8.99
CA ALA A 550 -13.33 7.65 7.91
C ALA A 550 -13.78 9.06 8.37
N ALA A 551 -14.31 9.18 9.59
CA ALA A 551 -14.77 10.44 10.17
C ALA A 551 -13.63 11.43 10.53
N ASP A 552 -12.40 10.93 10.68
CA ASP A 552 -11.21 11.71 11.04
C ASP A 552 -10.19 11.78 9.88
N ALA A 553 -10.48 11.13 8.75
CA ALA A 553 -9.56 10.96 7.63
C ALA A 553 -9.50 12.23 6.77
N ASN A 554 -8.33 12.86 6.67
CA ASN A 554 -8.07 14.01 5.77
C ASN A 554 -7.72 13.57 4.34
N PHE A 555 -7.43 12.28 4.16
CA PHE A 555 -7.29 11.63 2.86
C PHE A 555 -8.03 10.30 2.91
N ALA A 556 -8.77 9.98 1.85
CA ALA A 556 -9.42 8.69 1.71
C ALA A 556 -9.52 8.24 0.24
N LEU A 557 -9.33 6.95 -0.01
CA LEU A 557 -9.58 6.31 -1.29
C LEU A 557 -10.43 5.07 -1.03
N TYR A 558 -11.53 4.92 -1.76
CA TYR A 558 -12.44 3.77 -1.67
C TYR A 558 -12.70 3.23 -3.08
N ALA A 559 -12.67 1.92 -3.26
CA ALA A 559 -13.23 1.26 -4.44
C ALA A 559 -13.91 -0.05 -4.03
N ASP A 560 -15.19 -0.15 -4.35
CA ASP A 560 -16.06 -1.30 -4.20
C ASP A 560 -15.89 -2.17 -5.45
N LEU A 561 -15.13 -3.26 -5.33
CA LEU A 561 -14.67 -4.03 -6.48
C LEU A 561 -15.81 -4.86 -7.09
N ASP A 562 -16.74 -5.34 -6.25
CA ASP A 562 -17.98 -5.98 -6.67
C ASP A 562 -18.80 -5.05 -7.59
N LYS A 563 -18.86 -3.74 -7.29
CA LYS A 563 -19.61 -2.75 -8.10
C LYS A 563 -18.94 -2.40 -9.42
N ILE A 564 -17.61 -2.44 -9.49
CA ILE A 564 -16.86 -2.13 -10.72
C ILE A 564 -16.39 -3.38 -11.49
N GLU A 565 -16.85 -4.58 -11.10
CA GLU A 565 -16.43 -5.87 -11.66
C GLU A 565 -16.44 -5.91 -13.20
N LYS A 566 -17.44 -5.26 -13.81
CA LYS A 566 -17.66 -5.22 -15.26
C LYS A 566 -16.54 -4.51 -16.01
N LEU A 567 -15.83 -3.59 -15.36
CA LEU A 567 -14.76 -2.80 -15.97
C LEU A 567 -13.48 -3.62 -16.15
N TYR A 568 -13.24 -4.64 -15.31
CA TYR A 568 -11.97 -5.38 -15.29
C TYR A 568 -12.12 -6.92 -15.42
N LEU A 569 -13.16 -7.56 -14.88
CA LEU A 569 -13.31 -9.02 -15.00
C LEU A 569 -13.65 -9.49 -16.41
N ASN A 570 -14.23 -8.62 -17.25
CA ASN A 570 -14.66 -8.97 -18.61
C ASN A 570 -13.50 -9.18 -19.59
N SER A 571 -12.30 -8.68 -19.29
CA SER A 571 -11.08 -8.94 -20.07
C SER A 571 -10.29 -10.16 -19.56
N LEU A 572 -10.66 -10.73 -18.42
CA LEU A 572 -9.93 -11.79 -17.73
C LEU A 572 -10.62 -13.15 -17.87
N GLN A 573 -9.82 -14.22 -17.81
CA GLN A 573 -10.28 -15.61 -17.91
C GLN A 573 -9.49 -16.51 -16.95
N GLY A 574 -10.00 -17.71 -16.68
CA GLY A 574 -9.28 -18.72 -15.90
C GLY A 574 -9.00 -18.27 -14.47
N GLU A 575 -7.77 -18.53 -14.00
CA GLU A 575 -7.37 -18.28 -12.62
C GLU A 575 -7.30 -16.78 -12.27
N ASP A 576 -6.86 -15.92 -13.19
CA ASP A 576 -6.79 -14.48 -12.96
C ASP A 576 -8.17 -13.89 -12.64
N ARG A 577 -9.19 -14.31 -13.40
CA ARG A 577 -10.58 -13.92 -13.13
C ARG A 577 -11.04 -14.45 -11.77
N ALA A 578 -10.84 -15.74 -11.50
CA ALA A 578 -11.28 -16.36 -10.24
C ALA A 578 -10.56 -15.78 -9.00
N ASN A 579 -9.31 -15.33 -9.14
CA ASN A 579 -8.55 -14.70 -8.07
C ASN A 579 -9.01 -13.26 -7.80
N LEU A 580 -9.49 -12.52 -8.81
CA LEU A 580 -10.03 -11.17 -8.60
C LEU A 580 -11.53 -11.15 -8.21
N GLU A 581 -12.31 -12.17 -8.56
CA GLU A 581 -13.70 -12.35 -8.07
C GLU A 581 -13.78 -12.54 -6.53
N VAL A 582 -12.65 -12.87 -5.89
CA VAL A 582 -12.51 -12.96 -4.43
C VAL A 582 -12.39 -11.58 -3.77
N LEU A 583 -12.02 -10.52 -4.50
CA LEU A 583 -11.77 -9.20 -3.92
C LEU A 583 -13.07 -8.39 -3.84
N ARG A 584 -13.44 -8.00 -2.62
CA ARG A 584 -14.69 -7.26 -2.32
C ARG A 584 -14.52 -5.75 -2.50
N ALA A 585 -13.47 -5.19 -1.90
CA ALA A 585 -13.17 -3.76 -1.96
C ALA A 585 -11.72 -3.47 -1.60
N VAL A 586 -11.23 -2.28 -1.98
CA VAL A 586 -10.00 -1.69 -1.46
C VAL A 586 -10.32 -0.34 -0.83
N GLY A 587 -9.70 -0.05 0.31
CA GLY A 587 -9.87 1.20 1.01
C GLY A 587 -8.57 1.70 1.62
N MET A 588 -8.36 3.02 1.59
CA MET A 588 -7.28 3.68 2.28
C MET A 588 -7.84 4.89 3.04
N SER A 589 -7.40 5.07 4.28
CA SER A 589 -7.61 6.31 5.04
C SER A 589 -6.28 6.83 5.56
N ALA A 590 -6.11 8.15 5.62
CA ALA A 590 -5.02 8.78 6.32
C ALA A 590 -5.47 10.07 7.02
N SER A 591 -4.85 10.35 8.17
CA SER A 591 -5.09 11.54 9.00
C SER A 591 -3.78 12.22 9.35
N TYR A 592 -3.81 13.54 9.49
CA TYR A 592 -2.65 14.39 9.82
C TYR A 592 -2.96 15.20 11.07
N SER A 593 -2.02 15.22 12.02
CA SER A 593 -2.10 16.00 13.26
C SER A 593 -0.72 16.61 13.54
N GLY A 594 -0.51 17.85 13.06
CA GLY A 594 0.77 18.52 13.13
C GLY A 594 1.89 17.75 12.42
N ALA A 595 2.88 17.29 13.19
CA ALA A 595 4.01 16.49 12.70
C ALA A 595 3.77 14.98 12.75
N GLU A 596 2.56 14.52 13.11
CA GLU A 596 2.16 13.11 13.06
C GLU A 596 1.20 12.86 11.89
N ALA A 597 1.38 11.73 11.21
CA ALA A 597 0.42 11.22 10.24
C ALA A 597 0.18 9.73 10.50
N SER A 598 -1.05 9.27 10.34
CA SER A 598 -1.39 7.84 10.36
C SER A 598 -2.11 7.45 9.08
N PHE A 599 -1.91 6.21 8.62
CA PHE A 599 -2.66 5.66 7.50
C PHE A 599 -3.01 4.18 7.71
N ASN A 600 -4.07 3.74 7.05
CA ASN A 600 -4.46 2.35 6.93
C ASN A 600 -4.82 2.09 5.46
N LEU A 601 -4.33 1.00 4.89
CA LEU A 601 -4.71 0.47 3.59
C LEU A 601 -5.27 -0.93 3.81
N ARG A 602 -6.50 -1.19 3.36
CA ARG A 602 -7.20 -2.47 3.49
C ARG A 602 -7.62 -3.02 2.14
N LEU A 603 -7.41 -4.32 1.96
CA LEU A 603 -7.98 -5.11 0.88
C LEU A 603 -8.96 -6.12 1.48
N LEU A 604 -10.22 -6.06 1.07
CA LEU A 604 -11.32 -6.89 1.59
C LEU A 604 -11.60 -8.08 0.68
N PHE A 605 -12.12 -9.17 1.25
CA PHE A 605 -12.34 -10.44 0.54
C PHE A 605 -13.75 -11.01 0.76
N ASN A 606 -14.36 -11.50 -0.33
CA ASN A 606 -15.67 -12.19 -0.36
C ASN A 606 -15.61 -13.60 0.22
#